data_AF-A0A973TNT4-F1
#
_entry.id   AF-A0A973TNT4-F1
#
_cell.length_a   1.000
_cell.length_b   1.000
_cell.length_c   1.000
_cell.angle_alpha   90.00
_cell.angle_beta   90.00
_cell.angle_gamma   90.00
#
_symmetry.space_group_name_H-M   'P 1'
#
loop_
_entity.id
_entity.type
_entity.pdbx_description
1 polymer ?
#
loop_
_entity_poly.entity_id
_entity_poly.type
_entity_poly.pdbx_seq_one_letter_code
_entity_poly.pdbx_strand_id
1 'polypeptide(L)'
;MSGHPLGLGTTERANPAGVLEEMKRLAVEQLGGVPSALYAPVGDALDEAARRAGMIQIRRGDHVALLNLRQRNAGYVMRFRQLIAQGFEDFRALPHRKAPGGHLPLGLVEERQLDFHYAGQKLAESIGQRYQRQLEMLDGRLEALSTELGAPSASNPIGATRLAGAFLATYHDAELPETLRPLLFRQYEHEL
;
A
#
# COMPACT_ATOMS: atom_id res chain seq x y z
N MET A 1 8.70 -30.52 54.16
CA MET A 1 7.71 -29.42 54.23
C MET A 1 8.13 -28.38 53.21
N SER A 2 7.51 -28.47 52.03
CA SER A 2 7.16 -27.41 51.09
C SER A 2 8.25 -26.47 50.58
N GLY A 3 8.69 -26.73 49.35
CA GLY A 3 9.28 -25.72 48.48
C GLY A 3 8.22 -24.90 47.74
N HIS A 4 8.60 -23.71 47.32
CA HIS A 4 8.21 -23.07 46.05
C HIS A 4 9.09 -21.84 45.81
N PRO A 5 9.90 -21.80 44.74
CA PRO A 5 10.40 -20.54 44.22
C PRO A 5 9.23 -19.85 43.50
N LEU A 6 8.90 -18.63 43.94
CA LEU A 6 8.00 -17.73 43.21
C LEU A 6 8.62 -17.46 41.83
N GLY A 7 7.96 -17.99 40.80
CA GLY A 7 8.26 -17.68 39.41
C GLY A 7 8.15 -16.18 39.19
N LEU A 8 9.30 -15.54 39.02
CA LEU A 8 9.38 -14.19 38.49
C LEU A 8 8.95 -14.25 37.03
N GLY A 9 7.82 -13.61 36.76
CA GLY A 9 7.37 -13.09 35.47
C GLY A 9 7.88 -13.87 34.26
N THR A 10 7.12 -14.88 33.84
CA THR A 10 6.95 -15.06 32.40
C THR A 10 6.42 -13.73 31.89
N THR A 11 7.31 -12.94 31.30
CA THR A 11 6.99 -11.96 30.27
C THR A 11 5.82 -12.55 29.51
N GLU A 12 4.67 -11.87 29.56
CA GLU A 12 3.52 -12.16 28.71
C GLU A 12 4.09 -12.47 27.33
N ARG A 13 4.13 -13.76 26.94
CA ARG A 13 4.73 -14.16 25.66
C ARG A 13 3.94 -13.35 24.66
N ALA A 14 4.60 -12.39 24.01
CA ALA A 14 3.96 -11.43 23.11
C ALA A 14 3.03 -12.24 22.21
N ASN A 15 1.72 -12.06 22.32
CA ASN A 15 0.77 -12.81 21.52
C ASN A 15 1.02 -12.41 20.06
N PRO A 16 1.65 -13.26 19.24
CA PRO A 16 2.15 -12.83 17.93
C PRO A 16 1.00 -12.46 17.00
N ALA A 17 -0.18 -13.08 17.19
CA ALA A 17 -1.40 -12.70 16.50
C ALA A 17 -1.90 -11.31 16.94
N GLY A 18 -1.79 -10.98 18.23
CA GLY A 18 -2.12 -9.65 18.76
C GLY A 18 -1.21 -8.55 18.23
N VAL A 19 0.09 -8.84 18.08
CA VAL A 19 1.06 -7.92 17.47
C VAL A 19 0.70 -7.67 16.00
N LEU A 20 0.37 -8.71 15.24
CA LEU A 20 -0.03 -8.58 13.83
C LEU A 20 -1.31 -7.74 13.67
N GLU A 21 -2.33 -7.97 14.51
CA GLU A 21 -3.56 -7.18 14.48
C GLU A 21 -3.31 -5.71 14.85
N GLU A 22 -2.43 -5.45 15.80
CA GLU A 22 -2.05 -4.08 16.16
C GLU A 22 -1.26 -3.40 15.04
N MET A 23 -0.34 -4.11 14.37
CA MET A 23 0.35 -3.62 13.18
C MET A 23 -0.63 -3.30 12.06
N LYS A 24 -1.62 -4.16 11.82
CA LYS A 24 -2.69 -3.92 10.85
C LYS A 24 -3.50 -2.68 11.22
N ARG A 25 -3.89 -2.53 12.49
CA ARG A 25 -4.63 -1.36 12.99
C ARG A 25 -3.86 -0.07 12.72
N LEU A 26 -2.59 -0.03 13.11
CA LEU A 26 -1.71 1.12 12.89
C LEU A 26 -1.51 1.41 11.39
N ALA A 27 -1.29 0.39 10.56
CA ALA A 27 -1.12 0.56 9.12
C ALA A 27 -2.39 1.14 8.47
N VAL A 28 -3.56 0.62 8.81
CA VAL A 28 -4.84 1.12 8.28
C VAL A 28 -5.16 2.53 8.77
N GLU A 29 -4.80 2.85 10.02
CA GLU A 29 -4.99 4.18 10.61
C GLU A 29 -4.08 5.22 9.94
N GLN A 30 -2.78 4.93 9.85
CA GLN A 30 -1.78 5.88 9.35
C GLN A 30 -1.80 6.01 7.83
N LEU A 31 -1.84 4.88 7.10
CA LEU A 31 -1.80 4.90 5.64
C LEU A 31 -3.19 5.11 5.03
N GLY A 32 -4.26 4.78 5.76
CA GLY A 32 -5.62 4.89 5.24
C GLY A 32 -6.05 6.32 4.90
N GLY A 33 -5.38 7.34 5.41
CA GLY A 33 -5.64 8.75 5.08
C GLY A 33 -4.96 9.23 3.79
N VAL A 34 -3.96 8.49 3.29
CA VAL A 34 -3.08 8.93 2.19
C VAL A 34 -3.87 9.37 0.95
N PRO A 35 -4.88 8.63 0.43
CA PRO A 35 -5.68 9.07 -0.71
C PRO A 35 -6.26 10.49 -0.59
N SER A 36 -6.66 10.89 0.64
CA SER A 36 -7.24 12.21 0.89
C SER A 36 -6.20 13.33 0.83
N ALA A 37 -4.96 13.04 1.24
CA ALA A 37 -3.87 14.01 1.28
C ALA A 37 -3.38 14.40 -0.12
N LEU A 38 -3.61 13.56 -1.14
CA LEU A 38 -3.09 13.76 -2.49
C LEU A 38 -3.69 14.97 -3.20
N TYR A 39 -4.96 15.29 -2.96
CA TYR A 39 -5.70 16.16 -3.89
C TYR A 39 -5.35 17.63 -3.78
N ALA A 40 -5.04 18.15 -2.59
CA ALA A 40 -4.71 19.57 -2.44
C ALA A 40 -3.35 19.90 -3.09
N PRO A 41 -2.26 19.17 -2.80
CA PRO A 41 -0.97 19.42 -3.45
C PRO A 41 -0.99 19.17 -4.96
N VAL A 42 -1.77 18.19 -5.43
CA VAL A 42 -1.96 17.95 -6.87
C VAL A 42 -2.71 19.12 -7.52
N GLY A 43 -3.71 19.68 -6.86
CA GLY A 43 -4.37 20.91 -7.31
C GLY A 43 -3.39 22.08 -7.45
N ASP A 44 -2.57 22.32 -6.43
CA ASP A 44 -1.56 23.39 -6.45
C ASP A 44 -0.54 23.18 -7.58
N ALA A 45 -0.11 21.93 -7.80
CA ALA A 45 0.82 21.59 -8.88
C ALA A 45 0.21 21.80 -10.28
N LEU A 46 -1.08 21.51 -10.45
CA LEU A 46 -1.81 21.78 -11.70
C LEU A 46 -1.91 23.28 -11.97
N ASP A 47 -2.27 24.07 -10.96
CA ASP A 47 -2.36 25.53 -11.10
C ASP A 47 -1.01 26.15 -11.43
N GLU A 48 0.06 25.66 -10.80
CA GLU A 48 1.42 26.10 -11.09
C GLU A 48 1.87 25.73 -12.52
N ALA A 49 1.62 24.50 -12.96
CA ALA A 49 1.93 24.08 -14.33
C ALA A 49 1.14 24.88 -15.38
N ALA A 50 -0.14 25.14 -15.11
CA ALA A 50 -1.00 25.94 -15.99
C ALA A 50 -0.54 27.39 -16.09
N ARG A 51 -0.12 28.01 -14.98
CA ARG A 51 0.45 29.37 -14.98
C ARG A 51 1.68 29.47 -15.86
N ARG A 52 2.57 28.47 -15.83
CA ARG A 52 3.78 28.44 -16.66
C ARG A 52 3.50 28.19 -18.14
N ALA A 53 2.51 27.36 -18.46
CA ALA A 53 2.23 26.94 -19.82
C ALA A 53 1.24 27.83 -20.60
N GLY A 54 0.48 28.69 -19.91
CA GLY A 54 -0.54 29.54 -20.56
C GLY A 54 -1.73 28.76 -21.17
N MET A 55 -1.87 27.46 -20.87
CA MET A 55 -2.84 26.56 -21.51
C MET A 55 -4.17 26.48 -20.73
N ILE A 56 -5.12 27.35 -21.09
CA ILE A 56 -6.44 27.47 -20.41
C ILE A 56 -7.35 26.26 -20.65
N GLN A 57 -7.24 25.55 -21.78
CA GLN A 57 -8.15 24.44 -22.12
C GLN A 57 -7.79 23.15 -21.37
N ILE A 58 -6.51 22.78 -21.30
CA ILE A 58 -6.02 21.62 -20.52
C ILE A 58 -6.39 21.78 -19.03
N ARG A 59 -6.37 23.02 -18.52
CA ARG A 59 -6.77 23.37 -17.16
C ARG A 59 -8.19 22.88 -16.80
N ARG A 60 -9.18 23.07 -17.67
CA ARG A 60 -10.57 22.71 -17.34
C ARG A 60 -10.75 21.20 -17.21
N GLY A 61 -10.17 20.43 -18.12
CA GLY A 61 -10.26 18.96 -18.10
C GLY A 61 -9.67 18.38 -16.81
N ASP A 62 -8.45 18.80 -16.46
CA ASP A 62 -7.74 18.27 -15.29
C ASP A 62 -8.39 18.68 -13.96
N HIS A 63 -8.92 19.91 -13.87
CA HIS A 63 -9.65 20.36 -12.69
C HIS A 63 -10.97 19.62 -12.50
N VAL A 64 -11.73 19.37 -13.58
CA VAL A 64 -12.96 18.59 -13.50
C VAL A 64 -12.66 17.15 -13.08
N ALA A 65 -11.61 16.54 -13.64
CA ALA A 65 -11.15 15.22 -13.23
C ALA A 65 -10.76 15.19 -11.73
N LEU A 66 -9.98 16.17 -11.26
CA LEU A 66 -9.58 16.26 -9.86
C LEU A 66 -10.79 16.45 -8.92
N LEU A 67 -11.77 17.26 -9.31
CA LEU A 67 -13.01 17.42 -8.56
C LEU A 67 -13.81 16.12 -8.47
N ASN A 68 -13.92 15.38 -9.58
CA ASN A 68 -14.57 14.06 -9.60
C ASN A 68 -13.86 13.06 -8.67
N LEU A 69 -12.52 13.09 -8.62
CA LEU A 69 -11.76 12.27 -7.68
C LEU A 69 -12.07 12.64 -6.22
N ARG A 70 -12.10 13.95 -5.91
CA ARG A 70 -12.42 14.44 -4.56
C ARG A 70 -13.83 14.07 -4.13
N GLN A 71 -14.81 14.12 -5.03
CA GLN A 71 -16.18 13.69 -4.75
C GLN A 71 -16.27 12.21 -4.39
N ARG A 72 -15.44 11.38 -5.04
CA ARG A 72 -15.38 9.92 -4.80
C ARG A 72 -14.37 9.51 -3.72
N ASN A 73 -13.71 10.47 -3.05
CA ASN A 73 -12.62 10.23 -2.12
C ASN A 73 -12.95 9.23 -1.02
N ALA A 74 -14.15 9.32 -0.42
CA ALA A 74 -14.55 8.39 0.64
C ALA A 74 -14.49 6.93 0.17
N GLY A 75 -14.89 6.65 -1.08
CA GLY A 75 -14.78 5.34 -1.69
C GLY A 75 -13.33 4.89 -1.91
N TYR A 76 -12.46 5.79 -2.36
CA TYR A 76 -11.03 5.50 -2.53
C TYR A 76 -10.32 5.23 -1.19
N VAL A 77 -10.60 6.04 -0.17
CA VAL A 77 -10.10 5.82 1.21
C VAL A 77 -10.53 4.47 1.74
N MET A 78 -11.82 4.12 1.61
CA MET A 78 -12.32 2.84 2.07
C MET A 78 -11.68 1.68 1.32
N ARG A 79 -11.57 1.76 -0.01
CA ARG A 79 -10.93 0.73 -0.84
C ARG A 79 -9.46 0.56 -0.49
N PHE A 80 -8.72 1.65 -0.31
CA PHE A 80 -7.31 1.60 0.06
C PHE A 80 -7.11 0.95 1.44
N ARG A 81 -7.92 1.33 2.43
CA ARG A 81 -7.93 0.71 3.76
C ARG A 81 -8.22 -0.79 3.70
N GLN A 82 -9.18 -1.20 2.88
CA GLN A 82 -9.51 -2.61 2.66
C GLN A 82 -8.35 -3.37 2.03
N LEU A 83 -7.67 -2.80 1.03
CA LEU A 83 -6.52 -3.42 0.38
C LEU A 83 -5.33 -3.59 1.32
N ILE A 84 -5.06 -2.60 2.18
CA ILE A 84 -4.04 -2.72 3.24
C ILE A 84 -4.44 -3.85 4.21
N ALA A 85 -5.66 -3.82 4.73
CA ALA A 85 -6.14 -4.84 5.67
C ALA A 85 -6.09 -6.25 5.05
N GLN A 86 -6.45 -6.39 3.78
CA GLN A 86 -6.38 -7.64 3.03
C GLN A 86 -4.94 -8.18 2.94
N GLY A 87 -3.93 -7.30 2.81
CA GLY A 87 -2.53 -7.71 2.84
C GLY A 87 -2.15 -8.44 4.13
N PHE A 88 -2.63 -7.96 5.28
CA PHE A 88 -2.40 -8.62 6.58
C PHE A 88 -3.18 -9.93 6.71
N GLU A 89 -4.41 -10.00 6.19
CA GLU A 89 -5.16 -11.26 6.14
C GLU A 89 -4.48 -12.30 5.25
N ASP A 90 -3.97 -11.90 4.08
CA ASP A 90 -3.20 -12.77 3.18
C ASP A 90 -1.95 -13.31 3.89
N PHE A 91 -1.23 -12.44 4.62
CA PHE A 91 -0.06 -12.82 5.41
C PHE A 91 -0.39 -13.90 6.44
N ARG A 92 -1.56 -13.79 7.09
CA ARG A 92 -2.05 -14.74 8.10
C ARG A 92 -2.61 -16.03 7.50
N ALA A 93 -3.21 -15.99 6.32
CA ALA A 93 -3.94 -17.10 5.71
C ALA A 93 -3.05 -18.10 4.93
N LEU A 94 -1.75 -17.79 4.75
CA LEU A 94 -0.81 -18.63 4.02
C LEU A 94 -0.45 -20.02 4.60
N PRO A 95 -0.84 -20.45 5.83
CA PRO A 95 -0.64 -21.86 6.22
C PRO A 95 -1.50 -22.86 5.42
N HIS A 96 -2.55 -22.41 4.71
CA HIS A 96 -3.55 -23.30 4.09
C HIS A 96 -3.51 -23.38 2.56
N ARG A 97 -2.71 -22.54 1.89
CA ARG A 97 -2.41 -22.70 0.47
C ARG A 97 -0.98 -23.20 0.35
N LYS A 98 -0.81 -24.52 0.31
CA LYS A 98 0.34 -25.09 -0.43
C LYS A 98 0.31 -24.42 -1.80
N ALA A 99 1.27 -23.54 -2.07
CA ALA A 99 1.52 -23.10 -3.43
C ALA A 99 1.65 -24.38 -4.27
N PRO A 100 0.80 -24.61 -5.29
CA PRO A 100 1.15 -25.59 -6.28
C PRO A 100 2.44 -25.05 -6.90
N GLY A 101 3.53 -25.78 -6.71
CA GLY A 101 4.70 -25.57 -7.54
C GLY A 101 4.28 -25.63 -9.01
N GLY A 102 4.79 -24.71 -9.80
CA GLY A 102 4.66 -24.76 -11.25
C GLY A 102 3.69 -23.73 -11.82
N HIS A 103 4.28 -22.71 -12.43
CA HIS A 103 3.74 -21.98 -13.57
C HIS A 103 2.42 -21.23 -13.32
N LEU A 104 2.54 -19.95 -12.98
CA LEU A 104 1.53 -18.98 -13.39
C LEU A 104 1.46 -19.06 -14.93
N PRO A 105 0.32 -19.46 -15.53
CA PRO A 105 0.22 -19.43 -16.98
C PRO A 105 0.35 -17.96 -17.39
N LEU A 106 1.32 -17.70 -18.27
CA LEU A 106 1.48 -16.44 -18.99
C LEU A 106 0.24 -16.24 -19.87
N GLY A 107 -0.88 -15.87 -19.25
CA GLY A 107 -2.06 -15.38 -19.92
C GLY A 107 -1.69 -14.03 -20.53
N LEU A 108 -1.96 -13.88 -21.82
CA LEU A 108 -1.74 -12.65 -22.59
C LEU A 108 -2.26 -11.45 -21.78
N VAL A 109 -1.33 -10.69 -21.23
CA VAL A 109 -1.56 -9.49 -20.44
C VAL A 109 -2.02 -8.42 -21.43
N GLU A 110 -3.27 -7.97 -21.33
CA GLU A 110 -3.79 -6.89 -22.18
C GLU A 110 -2.88 -5.65 -22.05
N GLU A 111 -2.63 -4.91 -23.13
CA GLU A 111 -1.69 -3.75 -23.13
C GLU A 111 -1.97 -2.72 -22.02
N ARG A 112 -3.23 -2.57 -21.59
CA ARG A 112 -3.61 -1.72 -20.44
C ARG A 112 -3.14 -2.24 -19.08
N GLN A 113 -2.95 -3.55 -18.94
CA GLN A 113 -2.32 -4.14 -17.75
C GLN A 113 -0.80 -3.91 -17.77
N LEU A 114 -0.14 -3.84 -18.94
CA LEU A 114 1.32 -3.58 -19.03
C LEU A 114 1.70 -2.18 -18.53
N ASP A 115 0.96 -1.14 -18.91
CA ASP A 115 1.19 0.23 -18.39
C ASP A 115 0.95 0.32 -16.87
N PHE A 116 -0.04 -0.42 -16.38
CA PHE A 116 -0.35 -0.54 -14.95
C PHE A 116 0.77 -1.27 -14.19
N HIS A 117 1.33 -2.34 -14.77
CA HIS A 117 2.46 -3.06 -14.22
C HIS A 117 3.73 -2.21 -14.20
N TYR A 118 4.00 -1.46 -15.27
CA TYR A 118 5.19 -0.62 -15.35
C TYR A 118 5.16 0.56 -14.35
N ALA A 119 4.04 1.27 -14.28
CA ALA A 119 3.87 2.36 -13.33
C ALA A 119 3.92 1.85 -11.88
N GLY A 120 3.39 0.65 -11.62
CA GLY A 120 3.46 -0.01 -10.33
C GLY A 120 4.85 -0.47 -9.94
N GLN A 121 5.61 -1.01 -10.89
CA GLN A 121 7.00 -1.41 -10.67
C GLN A 121 7.88 -0.21 -10.33
N LYS A 122 7.79 0.88 -11.11
CA LYS A 122 8.54 2.11 -10.83
C LYS A 122 8.20 2.69 -9.46
N LEU A 123 6.92 2.70 -9.10
CA LEU A 123 6.48 3.18 -7.79
C LEU A 123 6.99 2.27 -6.67
N ALA A 124 6.93 0.96 -6.83
CA ALA A 124 7.47 0.00 -5.88
C ALA A 124 9.00 0.14 -5.72
N GLU A 125 9.73 0.35 -6.81
CA GLU A 125 11.18 0.61 -6.78
C GLU A 125 11.50 1.91 -6.03
N SER A 126 10.76 2.98 -6.31
CA SER A 126 10.93 4.29 -5.67
C SER A 126 10.67 4.23 -4.16
N ILE A 127 9.57 3.59 -3.74
CA ILE A 127 9.26 3.35 -2.33
C ILE A 127 10.33 2.46 -1.70
N GLY A 128 10.74 1.39 -2.39
CA GLY A 128 11.76 0.45 -1.94
C GLY A 128 13.10 1.13 -1.70
N GLN A 129 13.54 2.01 -2.60
CA GLN A 129 14.79 2.76 -2.44
C GLN A 129 14.68 3.79 -1.30
N ARG A 130 13.57 4.52 -1.20
CA ARG A 130 13.39 5.57 -0.18
C ARG A 130 13.34 4.99 1.23
N TYR A 131 12.64 3.87 1.40
CA TYR A 131 12.37 3.24 2.70
C TYR A 131 13.13 1.94 2.92
N GLN A 132 14.23 1.74 2.18
CA GLN A 132 14.96 0.46 2.13
C GLN A 132 15.26 -0.08 3.53
N ARG A 133 15.90 0.71 4.39
CA ARG A 133 16.30 0.27 5.74
C ARG A 133 15.10 -0.07 6.63
N GLN A 134 14.03 0.72 6.54
CA GLN A 134 12.81 0.51 7.31
C GLN A 134 12.08 -0.76 6.85
N LEU A 135 12.00 -0.97 5.53
CA LEU A 135 11.40 -2.16 4.94
C LEU A 135 12.19 -3.42 5.29
N GLU A 136 13.52 -3.40 5.17
CA GLU A 136 14.40 -4.52 5.56
C GLU A 136 14.24 -4.89 7.04
N MET A 137 14.20 -3.89 7.92
CA MET A 137 13.96 -4.11 9.35
C MET A 137 12.58 -4.73 9.62
N LEU A 138 11.56 -4.28 8.88
CA LEU A 138 10.21 -4.76 9.03
C LEU A 138 10.04 -6.18 8.47
N ASP A 139 10.71 -6.48 7.35
CA ASP A 139 10.79 -7.82 6.77
C ASP A 139 11.38 -8.81 7.76
N GLY A 140 12.53 -8.49 8.38
CA GLY A 140 13.14 -9.37 9.39
C GLY A 140 12.28 -9.58 10.63
N ARG A 141 11.52 -8.55 11.06
CA ARG A 141 10.58 -8.68 12.19
C ARG A 141 9.37 -9.53 11.83
N LEU A 142 8.82 -9.38 10.63
CA LEU A 142 7.71 -10.18 10.13
C LEU A 142 8.11 -11.63 9.90
N GLU A 143 9.34 -11.87 9.45
CA GLU A 143 9.88 -13.23 9.29
C GLU A 143 9.96 -13.94 10.66
N ALA A 144 10.49 -13.27 11.68
CA ALA A 144 10.48 -13.79 13.05
C ALA A 144 9.05 -14.05 13.55
N LEU A 145 8.13 -13.11 13.31
CA LEU A 145 6.72 -13.25 13.68
C LEU A 145 6.04 -14.44 12.99
N SER A 146 6.33 -14.66 11.71
CA SER A 146 5.78 -15.78 10.93
C SER A 146 6.26 -17.13 11.46
N THR A 147 7.53 -17.19 11.89
CA THR A 147 8.13 -18.39 12.50
C THR A 147 7.46 -18.70 13.83
N GLU A 148 7.19 -17.69 14.66
CA GLU A 148 6.45 -17.85 15.92
C GLU A 148 4.98 -18.26 15.72
N LEU A 149 4.36 -17.79 14.63
CA LEU A 149 3.00 -18.17 14.24
C LEU A 149 2.91 -19.57 13.59
N GLY A 150 4.05 -20.21 13.29
CA GLY A 150 4.10 -21.49 12.58
C GLY A 150 3.61 -21.41 11.12
N ALA A 151 3.64 -20.21 10.52
CA ALA A 151 3.23 -19.95 9.15
C ALA A 151 4.47 -19.78 8.24
N PRO A 152 4.43 -20.24 6.98
CA PRO A 152 5.49 -19.91 6.02
C PRO A 152 5.56 -18.40 5.81
N SER A 153 6.78 -17.87 5.70
CA SER A 153 7.04 -16.44 5.50
C SER A 153 6.28 -15.92 4.28
N ALA A 154 5.20 -15.19 4.54
CA ALA A 154 4.41 -14.53 3.51
C ALA A 154 5.06 -13.19 3.15
N SER A 155 4.79 -12.70 1.94
CA SER A 155 5.28 -11.39 1.50
C SER A 155 4.79 -10.30 2.46
N ASN A 156 5.68 -9.37 2.83
CA ASN A 156 5.39 -8.27 3.74
C ASN A 156 4.11 -7.51 3.33
N PRO A 157 3.09 -7.43 4.21
CA PRO A 157 1.78 -6.83 3.90
C PRO A 157 1.85 -5.32 3.65
N ILE A 158 2.90 -4.65 4.12
CA ILE A 158 3.17 -3.22 3.89
C ILE A 158 4.49 -3.00 3.12
N GLY A 159 4.95 -4.02 2.39
CA GLY A 159 6.09 -3.90 1.50
C GLY A 159 5.81 -2.96 0.33
N ALA A 160 6.87 -2.42 -0.28
CA ALA A 160 6.77 -1.44 -1.37
C ALA A 160 5.87 -1.90 -2.53
N THR A 161 5.98 -3.15 -2.97
CA THR A 161 5.12 -3.73 -4.02
C THR A 161 3.66 -3.80 -3.61
N ARG A 162 3.37 -4.12 -2.34
CA ARG A 162 1.99 -4.18 -1.83
C ARG A 162 1.37 -2.79 -1.74
N LEU A 163 2.12 -1.79 -1.25
CA LEU A 163 1.68 -0.40 -1.18
C LEU A 163 1.45 0.22 -2.56
N ALA A 164 2.37 0.00 -3.50
CA ALA A 164 2.21 0.45 -4.89
C ALA A 164 0.99 -0.22 -5.54
N GLY A 165 0.83 -1.53 -5.36
CA GLY A 165 -0.33 -2.28 -5.88
C GLY A 165 -1.65 -1.82 -5.28
N ALA A 166 -1.71 -1.55 -3.97
CA ALA A 166 -2.90 -1.06 -3.30
C ALA A 166 -3.32 0.33 -3.81
N PHE A 167 -2.34 1.21 -4.02
CA PHE A 167 -2.57 2.55 -4.56
C PHE A 167 -3.14 2.47 -5.98
N LEU A 168 -2.47 1.71 -6.85
CA LEU A 168 -2.91 1.51 -8.22
C LEU A 168 -4.30 0.89 -8.32
N ALA A 169 -4.55 -0.17 -7.54
CA ALA A 169 -5.85 -0.83 -7.50
C ALA A 169 -6.96 0.10 -6.99
N THR A 170 -6.64 1.10 -6.15
CA THR A 170 -7.61 2.08 -5.65
C THR A 170 -8.10 2.99 -6.77
N TYR A 171 -7.21 3.41 -7.67
CA TYR A 171 -7.53 4.33 -8.77
C TYR A 171 -7.73 3.64 -10.13
N HIS A 172 -7.74 2.30 -10.17
CA HIS A 172 -7.89 1.53 -11.42
C HIS A 172 -9.13 1.93 -12.23
N ASP A 173 -10.25 2.16 -11.55
CA ASP A 173 -11.53 2.51 -12.19
C ASP A 173 -11.73 4.03 -12.33
N ALA A 174 -10.71 4.83 -11.98
CA ALA A 174 -10.75 6.27 -12.12
C ALA A 174 -10.31 6.68 -13.54
N GLU A 175 -11.17 7.41 -14.24
CA GLU A 175 -10.80 8.07 -15.49
C GLU A 175 -9.84 9.23 -15.19
N LEU A 176 -8.54 8.94 -15.24
CA LEU A 176 -7.46 9.89 -15.00
C LEU A 176 -6.90 10.41 -16.34
N PRO A 177 -6.94 11.74 -16.58
CA PRO A 177 -6.18 12.35 -17.67
C PRO A 177 -4.70 12.02 -17.59
N GLU A 178 -4.04 11.90 -18.75
CA GLU A 178 -2.62 11.56 -18.85
C GLU A 178 -1.70 12.56 -18.14
N THR A 179 -2.11 13.83 -18.06
CA THR A 179 -1.42 14.90 -17.33
C THR A 179 -1.57 14.81 -15.82
N LEU A 180 -2.70 14.29 -15.33
CA LEU A 180 -3.02 14.20 -13.90
C LEU A 180 -2.39 12.98 -13.23
N ARG A 181 -2.33 11.86 -13.95
CA ARG A 181 -1.77 10.59 -13.46
C ARG A 181 -0.35 10.74 -12.88
N PRO A 182 0.66 11.31 -13.58
CA PRO A 182 2.00 11.42 -13.03
C PRO A 182 2.08 12.33 -11.79
N LEU A 183 1.20 13.35 -11.68
CA LEU A 183 1.15 14.23 -10.51
C LEU A 183 0.63 13.49 -9.26
N LEU A 184 -0.42 12.68 -9.41
CA LEU A 184 -0.95 11.85 -8.32
C LEU A 184 0.09 10.86 -7.81
N PHE A 185 0.84 10.23 -8.71
CA PHE A 185 1.86 9.24 -8.36
C PHE A 185 3.01 9.88 -7.61
N ARG A 186 3.50 11.02 -8.11
CA ARG A 186 4.56 11.79 -7.45
C ARG A 186 4.12 12.27 -6.06
N GLN A 187 2.87 12.70 -5.91
CA GLN A 187 2.37 13.11 -4.60
C GLN A 187 2.23 11.92 -3.66
N TYR A 188 1.79 10.76 -4.14
CA TYR A 188 1.72 9.55 -3.33
C TYR A 188 3.09 9.15 -2.79
N GLU A 189 4.14 9.24 -3.60
CA GLU A 189 5.50 9.05 -3.12
C GLU A 189 5.90 10.05 -2.02
N HIS A 190 5.40 11.28 -2.06
CA HIS A 190 5.74 12.31 -1.07
C HIS A 190 5.00 12.15 0.26
N GLU A 191 3.77 11.63 0.24
CA GLU A 191 2.93 11.45 1.42
C GLU A 191 3.22 10.16 2.21
N LEU A 192 3.83 9.15 1.58
CA LEU A 192 4.38 7.97 2.26
C LEU A 192 5.63 8.34 3.03
#